data_AF-A0A2G9Y7W4-F1
#
_entry.id   AF-A0A2G9Y7W4-F1
#
_cell.length_a   1.000
_cell.length_b   1.000
_cell.length_c   1.000
_cell.angle_alpha   90.00
_cell.angle_beta   90.00
_cell.angle_gamma   90.00
#
_symmetry.space_group_name_H-M   'P 1'
#
loop_
_entity.id
_entity.type
_entity.pdbx_description
1 polymer ?
#
loop_
_entity_poly.entity_id
_entity_poly.type
_entity_poly.pdbx_seq_one_letter_code
_entity_poly.pdbx_strand_id
1 'polypeptide(L)' 'MKISIITLFPKMIKGFFEESIIKRAVEKKLVEIEIVNLRDFAI' A
#
# COMPACT_ATOMS: atom_id res chain seq x y z
N MET A 1 -9.14 6.82 -6.82
CA MET A 1 -7.76 7.29 -7.03
C MET A 1 -6.81 6.12 -6.74
N LYS A 2 -5.80 5.86 -7.59
CA LYS A 2 -4.85 4.75 -7.39
C LYS A 2 -3.50 5.27 -6.91
N ILE A 3 -2.96 4.67 -5.86
CA ILE A 3 -1.64 4.98 -5.31
C ILE A 3 -0.80 3.71 -5.34
N SER A 4 0.30 3.72 -6.09
CA SER A 4 1.26 2.62 -6.12
C SER A 4 2.54 3.04 -5.40
N ILE A 5 2.99 2.19 -4.47
CA ILE A 5 4.17 2.44 -3.63
C ILE A 5 5.21 1.38 -3.93
N ILE A 6 6.34 1.81 -4.49
CA ILE A 6 7.49 0.94 -4.73
C ILE A 6 8.44 1.06 -3.54
N THR A 7 8.77 -0.06 -2.92
CA THR A 7 9.65 -0.09 -1.74
C THR A 7 10.45 -1.37 -1.68
N LEU A 8 11.58 -1.34 -0.95
CA LEU A 8 12.30 -2.54 -0.53
C LEU A 8 11.71 -3.16 0.73
N PHE A 9 10.86 -2.43 1.49
CA PHE A 9 10.38 -2.83 2.81
C PHE A 9 8.84 -2.80 2.92
N PRO A 10 8.10 -3.64 2.17
CA PRO A 10 6.64 -3.62 2.14
C PRO A 10 5.98 -3.81 3.52
N LYS A 11 6.59 -4.63 4.39
CA LYS A 11 6.06 -4.91 5.74
C LYS A 11 6.06 -3.68 6.66
N MET A 12 6.99 -2.73 6.47
CA MET A 12 7.07 -1.53 7.32
C MET A 12 5.89 -0.58 7.07
N ILE A 13 5.38 -0.55 5.84
CA ILE A 13 4.34 0.40 5.44
C ILE A 13 2.93 -0.19 5.43
N LYS A 14 2.79 -1.52 5.37
CA LYS A 14 1.48 -2.18 5.33
C LYS A 14 0.54 -1.74 6.47
N GLY A 15 1.08 -1.61 7.69
CA GLY A 15 0.30 -1.22 8.87
C GLY A 15 -0.32 0.18 8.80
N PHE A 16 0.24 1.11 8.02
CA PHE A 16 -0.36 2.46 7.88
C PHE A 16 -1.69 2.43 7.13
N PHE A 17 -1.93 1.43 6.29
CA PHE A 17 -3.14 1.34 5.47
C PHE A 17 -4.29 0.64 6.18
N GLU A 18 -4.02 0.00 7.32
CA GLU A 18 -5.00 -0.81 8.05
C GLU A 18 -5.67 -0.05 9.20
N GLU A 19 -5.31 1.23 9.39
CA GLU A 19 -5.75 2.04 10.52
C GLU A 19 -6.50 3.33 10.14
N SER A 20 -7.38 3.77 11.04
CA SER A 20 -8.01 5.10 11.05
C SER A 20 -8.65 5.54 9.70
N ILE A 21 -8.36 6.75 9.25
CA ILE A 21 -8.94 7.39 8.05
C ILE A 21 -8.57 6.63 6.78
N ILE A 22 -7.35 6.10 6.70
CA ILE A 22 -6.85 5.41 5.51
C ILE A 22 -7.61 4.10 5.31
N LYS A 23 -7.79 3.31 6.38
CA LYS A 23 -8.62 2.09 6.34
C LYS A 23 -10.03 2.38 5.79
N ARG A 24 -10.69 3.41 6.35
CA ARG A 24 -12.05 3.81 5.92
C ARG A 24 -12.10 4.24 4.46
N ALA A 25 -11.06 4.91 3.96
CA ALA A 25 -10.98 5.33 2.57
C ALA A 25 -10.85 4.14 1.61
N VAL A 26 -10.06 3.12 2.00
CA VAL A 26 -9.92 1.86 1.25
C VAL A 26 -11.24 1.06 1.28
N GLU A 27 -11.88 0.91 2.45
CA GLU A 27 -13.17 0.21 2.61
C GLU A 27 -14.28 0.86 1.79
N LYS A 28 -14.31 2.20 1.74
CA LYS A 28 -15.24 2.98 0.90
C LYS A 28 -14.84 3.03 -0.58
N LYS A 29 -13.77 2.34 -0.99
CA LYS A 29 -13.25 2.30 -2.37
C LYS A 29 -12.93 3.68 -2.95
N LEU A 30 -12.61 4.66 -2.10
CA LEU A 30 -12.23 6.01 -2.52
C LEU A 30 -10.79 6.03 -3.04
N VAL A 31 -9.95 5.16 -2.48
CA VAL A 31 -8.55 4.97 -2.83
C VAL A 31 -8.22 3.49 -2.98
N GLU A 32 -7.39 3.16 -3.97
CA GLU A 32 -6.77 1.85 -4.16
C GLU A 32 -5.28 1.99 -3.87
N ILE A 33 -4.74 1.08 -3.05
CA ILE A 33 -3.34 1.10 -2.62
C ILE A 33 -2.67 -0.19 -3.08
N GLU A 34 -1.61 -0.04 -3.85
CA GLU A 34 -0.80 -1.14 -4.37
C GLU A 34 0.62 -1.00 -3.81
N ILE A 35 1.13 -2.06 -3.19
CA ILE A 35 2.50 -2.10 -2.66
C ILE A 35 3.32 -3.04 -3.56
N VAL A 36 4.35 -2.49 -4.18
CA VAL A 36 5.27 -3.22 -5.06
C VAL A 36 6.60 -3.39 -4.33
N ASN A 37 6.99 -4.64 -4.08
CA ASN A 37 8.30 -4.94 -3.52
C ASN A 37 9.33 -4.98 -4.65
N LEU A 38 10.28 -4.04 -4.65
CA LEU A 38 11.27 -3.92 -5.71
C LEU A 38 12.15 -5.17 -5.85
N ARG A 39 12.32 -5.94 -4.75
CA ARG A 39 13.07 -7.20 -4.75
C ARG A 39 12.44 -8.30 -5.59
N ASP A 40 11.13 -8.22 -5.86
CA ASP A 40 10.44 -9.19 -6.70
C ASP A 40 10.88 -9.10 -8.19
N PHE A 41 11.63 -8.04 -8.53
CA PHE A 41 12.15 -7.76 -9.88
C PHE A 41 13.67 -7.95 -10.00
N ALA A 42 14.34 -8.45 -8.96
CA ALA A 42 15.74 -8.81 -9.02
C ALA A 42 15.91 -10.22 -9.62
N ILE A 43 16.88 -10.38 -10.53
CA ILE A 43 17.31 -11.66 -11.12
C ILE A 43 18.24 -12.39 -10.14
#